data_AF-A0A075H2K2-F1
#
_entry.id   AF-A0A075H2K2-F1
#
_cell.length_a   1.000
_cell.length_b   1.000
_cell.length_c   1.000
_cell.angle_alpha   90.00
_cell.angle_beta   90.00
_cell.angle_gamma   90.00
#
_symmetry.space_group_name_H-M   'P 1'
#
loop_
_entity.id
_entity.type
_entity.pdbx_description
1 polymer ?
#
loop_
_entity_poly.entity_id
_entity_poly.type
_entity_poly.pdbx_seq_one_letter_code
_entity_poly.pdbx_strand_id
1 'polypeptide(L)' 'MHENRTKYPKKKAQMYQLLQDLPKKYSVTALVRMEKVRASQLLPLRKNLEKKWKFLVLKIKLRKNHWKN' A
#
# COMPACT_ATOMS: atom_id res chain seq x y z
N MET A 1 15.66 2.50 23.25
CA MET A 1 16.08 1.38 22.38
C MET A 1 14.83 0.67 21.88
N HIS A 2 14.72 0.34 20.58
CA HIS A 2 13.55 -0.41 20.09
C HIS A 2 13.75 -1.88 20.38
N GLU A 3 12.98 -2.40 21.33
CA GLU A 3 12.90 -3.83 21.66
C GLU A 3 12.72 -4.66 20.38
N ASN A 4 13.53 -5.72 20.28
CA ASN A 4 13.46 -6.68 19.18
C ASN A 4 12.07 -7.31 19.15
N ARG A 5 11.25 -6.89 18.19
CA ARG A 5 9.89 -7.40 18.01
C ARG A 5 9.91 -8.92 17.79
N THR A 6 9.41 -9.67 18.76
CA THR A 6 9.25 -11.13 18.68
C THR A 6 8.00 -11.57 17.94
N LYS A 7 6.98 -10.70 17.82
CA LYS A 7 5.71 -11.00 17.14
C LYS A 7 5.42 -10.02 15.99
N TYR A 8 4.77 -10.55 14.96
CA TYR A 8 4.36 -9.75 13.81
C TYR A 8 3.30 -8.71 14.23
N PRO A 9 3.46 -7.42 13.88
CA PRO A 9 2.51 -6.39 14.29
C PRO A 9 1.10 -6.65 13.74
N LYS A 10 0.08 -6.63 14.60
CA LYS A 10 -1.33 -6.83 14.24
C LYS A 10 -1.80 -5.96 13.08
N LYS A 11 -1.44 -4.66 13.09
CA LYS A 11 -1.78 -3.71 12.01
C LYS A 11 -1.25 -4.13 10.64
N LYS A 12 -0.06 -4.76 10.60
CA LYS A 12 0.50 -5.26 9.34
C LYS A 12 -0.28 -6.47 8.86
N ALA A 13 -0.61 -7.43 9.74
CA ALA A 13 -1.41 -8.59 9.38
C ALA A 13 -2.77 -8.19 8.79
N GLN A 14 -3.46 -7.25 9.44
CA GLN A 14 -4.72 -6.68 8.93
C GLN A 14 -4.55 -6.03 7.54
N MET A 15 -3.42 -5.35 7.30
CA MET A 15 -3.14 -4.74 6.00
C MET A 15 -2.88 -5.78 4.91
N TYR A 16 -2.24 -6.92 5.23
CA TYR A 16 -2.09 -8.03 4.29
C TYR A 16 -3.44 -8.67 3.95
N GLN A 17 -4.30 -8.86 4.94
CA GLN A 17 -5.67 -9.35 4.72
C GLN A 17 -6.43 -8.43 3.76
N LEU A 18 -6.42 -7.11 4.03
CA LEU A 18 -7.04 -6.11 3.16
C LEU A 18 -6.51 -6.21 1.72
N LEU A 19 -5.19 -6.34 1.56
CA LEU A 19 -4.53 -6.47 0.25
C LEU A 19 -4.96 -7.71 -0.54
N GLN A 20 -5.20 -8.83 0.14
CA GLN A 20 -5.70 -10.06 -0.50
C GLN A 20 -7.16 -9.93 -0.96
N ASP A 21 -7.95 -9.09 -0.27
CA ASP A 21 -9.36 -8.88 -0.59
C ASP A 21 -9.57 -7.82 -1.68
N LEU A 22 -8.63 -6.88 -1.86
CA LEU A 22 -8.69 -5.85 -2.90
C LEU A 22 -8.86 -6.39 -4.34
N PRO A 23 -8.06 -7.36 -4.83
CA PRO A 23 -8.20 -7.85 -6.20
C PRO A 23 -9.53 -8.61 -6.42
N LYS A 24 -10.15 -9.14 -5.37
CA LYS A 24 -11.48 -9.77 -5.46
C LYS A 24 -12.59 -8.73 -5.59
N LYS A 25 -12.39 -7.54 -5.00
CA LYS A 25 -13.39 -6.48 -4.94
C LYS A 25 -13.36 -5.54 -6.14
N TYR A 26 -12.20 -5.34 -6.75
CA TYR A 26 -12.00 -4.39 -7.84
C TYR A 26 -11.53 -5.13 -9.09
N SER A 27 -12.22 -4.93 -10.21
CA SER A 27 -11.88 -5.57 -11.49
C SER A 27 -10.53 -5.11 -12.06
N VAL A 28 -10.15 -3.86 -11.78
CA VAL A 28 -8.90 -3.26 -12.26
C VAL A 28 -8.13 -2.68 -11.08
N THR A 29 -6.87 -3.08 -10.93
CA THR A 29 -5.95 -2.56 -9.92
C THR A 29 -4.68 -2.06 -10.59
N ALA A 30 -4.22 -0.85 -10.24
CA ALA A 30 -2.98 -0.26 -10.76
C ALA A 30 -1.98 -0.02 -9.63
N LEU A 31 -0.72 -0.39 -9.84
CA LEU A 31 0.38 -0.14 -8.91
C LEU A 31 1.23 1.04 -9.41
N VAL A 32 1.36 2.06 -8.57
CA VAL A 32 2.08 3.30 -8.91
C VAL A 32 3.21 3.53 -7.91
N ARG A 33 4.40 3.93 -8.41
CA ARG A 33 5.53 4.32 -7.56
C ARG A 33 5.31 5.74 -7.03
N MET A 34 5.23 5.85 -5.71
CA MET A 34 4.93 7.11 -5.01
C MET A 34 6.18 7.95 -4.69
N GLU A 35 7.37 7.55 -5.14
CA GLU A 35 8.66 8.10 -4.71
C GLU A 35 8.89 9.56 -5.08
N LYS A 36 8.39 10.00 -6.24
CA LYS A 36 8.58 11.37 -6.75
C LYS A 36 7.27 12.18 -6.82
N VAL A 37 6.19 11.69 -6.23
CA VAL A 37 4.90 12.36 -6.25
C VAL A 37 4.68 13.07 -4.91
N ARG A 38 4.59 14.40 -4.94
CA ARG A 38 4.34 15.18 -3.72
C ARG A 38 2.88 15.06 -3.30
N ALA A 39 2.62 15.16 -1.99
CA ALA A 39 1.25 15.11 -1.46
C ALA A 39 0.33 16.18 -2.06
N SER A 40 0.87 17.37 -2.38
CA SER A 40 0.14 18.45 -3.04
C SER A 40 -0.36 18.09 -4.43
N GLN A 41 0.35 17.23 -5.17
CA GLN A 41 -0.05 16.76 -6.49
C GLN A 41 -1.10 15.64 -6.42
N LEU A 42 -1.11 14.86 -5.33
CA LEU A 42 -2.09 13.80 -5.11
C LEU A 42 -3.45 14.34 -4.68
N LEU A 43 -3.48 15.47 -3.98
CA LEU A 43 -4.73 16.06 -3.50
C LEU A 43 -5.74 16.36 -4.62
N PRO A 44 -5.37 17.02 -5.74
CA PRO A 44 -6.31 17.23 -6.85
C PRO A 44 -6.75 15.92 -7.50
N LEU A 45 -5.84 14.94 -7.67
CA LEU A 45 -6.20 13.62 -8.19
C LEU A 45 -7.21 12.91 -7.29
N ARG A 46 -7.01 12.98 -5.97
CA ARG A 46 -7.91 12.38 -4.99
C ARG A 46 -9.30 13.01 -5.05
N LYS A 47 -9.39 14.34 -5.19
CA LYS A 47 -10.68 15.05 -5.33
C LYS A 47 -11.40 14.69 -6.64
N ASN A 48 -10.68 14.65 -7.76
CA ASN A 48 -11.27 14.37 -9.07
C ASN A 48 -11.78 12.92 -9.20
N LEU A 49 -11.18 11.99 -8.44
CA LEU A 49 -11.44 10.56 -8.55
C LEU A 49 -12.15 9.95 -7.34
N GLU A 50 -12.55 10.78 -6.37
CA GLU A 50 -13.05 10.37 -5.04
C GLU A 50 -14.17 9.33 -5.06
N LYS A 51 -15.12 9.47 -6.01
CA LYS A 51 -16.28 8.57 -6.12
C LYS A 51 -16.03 7.33 -6.98
N LYS A 52 -14.95 7.33 -7.77
CA LYS A 52 -14.69 6.31 -8.79
C LYS A 52 -13.52 5.38 -8.43
N TRP A 53 -12.52 5.90 -7.71
CA TRP A 53 -11.28 5.19 -7.42
C TRP A 53 -10.97 5.22 -5.93
N LYS A 54 -10.48 4.08 -5.42
CA LYS A 54 -9.97 4.00 -4.06
C LYS A 54 -8.44 4.04 -4.09
N PHE A 55 -7.87 5.12 -3.57
CA PHE A 55 -6.42 5.23 -3.40
C PHE A 55 -5.98 4.52 -2.12
N LEU A 56 -4.96 3.68 -2.23
CA LEU A 56 -4.31 3.04 -1.10
C LEU A 56 -2.79 3.30 -1.19
N VAL A 57 -2.21 3.88 -0.15
CA VAL A 57 -0.77 4.12 -0.08
C VAL A 57 -0.16 3.11 0.89
N LEU A 58 0.75 2.28 0.35
CA LEU A 58 1.40 1.22 1.11
C LEU A 58 2.88 1.53 1.25
N LYS A 59 3.38 1.46 2.49
CA LYS A 59 4.82 1.46 2.75
C LYS A 59 5.37 0.07 2.48
N ILE A 60 5.93 -0.13 1.29
CA ILE A 60 6.65 -1.36 0.96
C ILE A 60 8.08 -1.22 1.49
N LYS A 61 8.48 -2.15 2.38
CA LYS A 61 9.89 -2.37 2.72
C LYS A 61 10.34 -3.60 1.95
N LEU A 62 10.92 -3.40 0.77
CA LEU A 62 11.52 -4.49 0.02
C LEU A 62 12.72 -5.01 0.82
N ARG A 63 12.64 -6.25 1.32
CA ARG A 63 13.81 -6.96 1.81
C ARG A 63 14.53 -7.47 0.56
N LYS A 64 15.75 -6.99 0.29
CA LYS A 64 16.54 -7.26 -0.92
C LYS A 64 16.71 -8.75 -1.28
N ASN A 65 16.42 -9.67 -0.36
CA ASN A 65 16.72 -11.09 -0.52
C ASN A 65 15.57 -11.96 -1.08
N HIS A 66 14.42 -11.38 -1.44
CA HIS A 66 13.26 -12.19 -1.93
C HIS A 66 13.08 -12.20 -3.46
N TRP A 67 13.92 -11.48 -4.20
CA TRP A 67 13.92 -11.44 -5.68
C TRP A 67 15.12 -12.23 -6.26
N LYS A 68 15.35 -13.43 -5.72
CA LYS A 68 16.14 -14.48 -6.37
C LYS A 68 15.23 -15.70 -6.48
N ASN A 69 14.47 -15.76 -7.57
CA ASN A 69 13.97 -16.96 -8.24
C ASN A 69 13.28 -16.52 -9.53
#